data_AF-A0A7R8UK23-F1
#
_entry.id   AF-A0A7R8UK23-F1
#
_cell.length_a   1.000
_cell.length_b   1.000
_cell.length_c   1.000
_cell.angle_alpha   90.00
_cell.angle_beta   90.00
_cell.angle_gamma   90.00
#
_symmetry.space_group_name_H-M   'P 1'
#
loop_
_entity.id
_entity.type
_entity.pdbx_description
1 polymer ?
#
loop_
_entity_poly.entity_id
_entity_poly.type
_entity_poly.pdbx_seq_one_letter_code
_entity_poly.pdbx_strand_id
1 'polypeptide(L)'
;MGKGFNNYMCKKFFHPASRDNLKRVWMAEQQADAYKKKQEELRAQYEKEQDLYENKAMLSKESKDKLSINFMYEPPPGVRREREKEDNGPEYKFEWQRKYNAPRESYCKGDTEIRDQPFGIQVRNVRCIKCHKWGHINTDKECTMYSISMSEARKIHSEAEANVIMSKGVLEEQLKEDGLAMRKSAMTLQSLQSSHHQLVPSDEEEERQPETEFLKSLTKEQKKKLLKKLEKLEKQKKKNKKDKKKKKEKERDRDREKHRRH
;
A
#
# COMPACT_ATOMS: atom_id res chain seq x y z
N MET A 1 -7.93 -70.38 8.70
CA MET A 1 -6.63 -69.85 9.18
C MET A 1 -6.86 -69.10 10.49
N GLY A 2 -6.56 -69.73 11.62
CA GLY A 2 -6.82 -69.17 12.94
C GLY A 2 -5.92 -67.97 13.23
N LYS A 3 -6.52 -66.84 13.62
CA LYS A 3 -5.78 -65.68 14.12
C LYS A 3 -5.15 -66.10 15.45
N GLY A 4 -3.82 -66.31 15.46
CA GLY A 4 -3.10 -66.83 16.63
C GLY A 4 -3.24 -65.95 17.89
N PHE A 5 -2.88 -66.50 19.05
CA PHE A 5 -2.98 -65.86 20.37
C PHE A 5 -2.41 -64.43 20.40
N ASN A 6 -1.29 -64.19 19.73
CA ASN A 6 -0.68 -62.86 19.65
C ASN A 6 -1.61 -61.82 19.01
N ASN A 7 -2.38 -62.20 17.98
CA ASN A 7 -3.36 -61.32 17.33
C ASN A 7 -4.57 -61.05 18.25
N TYR A 8 -4.96 -62.02 19.09
CA TYR A 8 -5.99 -61.80 20.12
C TYR A 8 -5.49 -60.85 21.23
N MET A 9 -4.23 -61.01 21.67
CA MET A 9 -3.63 -60.16 22.71
C MET A 9 -3.43 -58.72 22.24
N CYS A 10 -3.00 -58.48 20.99
CA CYS A 10 -2.86 -57.13 20.45
C CYS A 10 -4.19 -56.35 20.31
N LYS A 11 -5.35 -57.01 20.42
CA LYS A 11 -6.66 -56.34 20.48
C LYS A 11 -7.06 -55.91 21.89
N LYS A 12 -6.32 -56.34 22.92
CA LYS A 12 -6.55 -55.94 24.30
C LYS A 12 -5.90 -54.59 24.55
N PHE A 13 -6.60 -53.73 25.29
CA PHE A 13 -6.18 -52.35 25.56
C PHE A 13 -4.90 -52.25 26.41
N PHE A 14 -4.59 -53.30 27.18
CA PHE A 14 -3.42 -53.36 28.06
C PHE A 14 -2.17 -53.97 27.41
N HIS A 15 -2.28 -54.57 26.22
CA HIS A 15 -1.13 -55.21 25.61
C HIS A 15 -0.21 -54.16 24.96
N PRO A 16 1.11 -54.16 25.22
CA PRO A 16 2.03 -53.14 24.72
C PRO A 16 2.11 -53.09 23.20
N ALA A 17 1.98 -54.24 22.54
CA ALA A 17 1.96 -54.32 21.07
C ALA A 17 0.60 -53.95 20.43
N SER A 18 -0.38 -53.51 21.23
CA SER A 18 -1.64 -52.98 20.70
C SER A 18 -1.40 -51.63 20.01
N ARG A 19 -2.00 -51.44 18.83
CA ARG A 19 -1.81 -50.24 18.01
C ARG A 19 -2.17 -48.95 18.76
N ASP A 20 -3.16 -49.00 19.64
CA ASP A 20 -3.54 -47.84 20.46
C ASP A 20 -2.50 -47.53 21.54
N ASN A 21 -1.82 -48.56 22.07
CA ASN A 21 -0.78 -48.35 23.07
C ASN A 21 0.51 -47.85 22.43
N LEU A 22 0.92 -48.42 21.28
CA LEU A 22 2.02 -47.85 20.48
C LEU A 22 1.77 -46.39 20.12
N LYS A 23 0.54 -46.04 19.73
CA LYS A 23 0.17 -44.65 19.43
C LYS A 23 0.32 -43.74 20.66
N ARG A 24 -0.12 -44.17 21.86
CA ARG A 24 0.03 -43.39 23.10
C ARG A 24 1.49 -43.20 23.49
N VAL A 25 2.29 -44.27 23.43
CA VAL A 25 3.72 -44.21 23.71
C VAL A 25 4.40 -43.26 22.73
N TRP A 26 4.13 -43.39 21.43
CA TRP A 26 4.71 -42.51 20.42
C TRP A 26 4.32 -41.04 20.63
N MET A 27 3.07 -40.74 20.96
CA MET A 27 2.64 -39.37 21.27
C MET A 27 3.35 -38.83 22.52
N ALA A 28 3.52 -39.64 23.56
CA ALA A 28 4.24 -39.26 24.77
C ALA A 28 5.74 -39.04 24.51
N GLU A 29 6.37 -39.89 23.70
CA GLU A 29 7.76 -39.73 23.25
C GLU A 29 7.93 -38.45 22.44
N GLN A 30 7.08 -38.20 21.46
CA GLN A 30 7.11 -36.97 20.66
C GLN A 30 6.91 -35.71 21.53
N GLN A 31 6.01 -35.77 22.52
CA GLN A 31 5.81 -34.67 23.44
C GLN A 31 7.02 -34.45 24.36
N ALA A 32 7.64 -35.54 24.84
CA ALA A 32 8.85 -35.48 25.65
C ALA A 32 10.04 -34.93 24.86
N ASP A 33 10.22 -35.35 23.60
CA ASP A 33 11.26 -34.83 22.71
C ASP A 33 11.08 -33.35 22.41
N ALA A 34 9.84 -32.91 22.15
CA ALA A 34 9.53 -31.50 21.95
C ALA A 34 9.80 -30.67 23.22
N TYR A 35 9.45 -31.20 24.40
CA TYR A 35 9.73 -30.54 25.68
C TYR A 35 11.23 -30.46 25.97
N LYS A 36 11.97 -31.55 25.76
CA LYS A 36 13.43 -31.60 25.89
C LYS A 36 14.12 -30.62 24.96
N LYS A 37 13.69 -30.56 23.70
CA LYS A 37 14.20 -29.58 22.72
C LYS A 37 13.95 -28.14 23.16
N LYS A 38 12.75 -27.85 23.69
CA LYS A 38 12.44 -26.51 24.23
C LYS A 38 13.30 -26.14 25.43
N GLN A 39 13.60 -27.10 26.32
CA GLN A 39 14.50 -26.90 27.45
C GLN A 39 15.96 -26.71 27.01
N GLU A 40 16.41 -27.44 26.00
CA GLU A 40 17.75 -27.30 25.41
C GLU A 40 17.91 -25.96 24.69
N GLU A 41 16.91 -25.51 23.94
CA GLU A 41 16.88 -24.18 23.33
C GLU A 41 16.95 -23.08 24.39
N LEU A 42 16.21 -23.21 25.50
CA LEU A 42 16.26 -22.26 26.61
C LEU A 42 17.63 -22.25 27.30
N ARG A 43 18.24 -23.43 27.49
CA ARG A 43 19.59 -23.55 28.07
C ARG A 43 20.64 -22.93 27.14
N ALA A 44 20.56 -23.19 25.84
CA ALA A 44 21.47 -22.63 24.85
C ALA A 44 21.34 -21.10 24.72
N GLN A 45 20.14 -20.54 24.95
CA GLN A 45 19.97 -19.09 25.07
C GLN A 45 20.68 -18.53 26.30
N TYR A 46 20.50 -19.18 27.45
CA TYR A 46 21.16 -18.79 28.69
C TYR A 46 22.69 -18.86 28.59
N GLU A 47 23.22 -19.93 27.99
CA GLU A 47 24.65 -20.10 27.75
C GLU A 47 25.20 -19.01 26.82
N LYS A 48 24.49 -18.69 25.72
CA LYS A 48 24.86 -17.56 24.85
C LYS A 48 24.83 -16.22 25.57
N GLU A 49 23.88 -15.99 26.47
CA GLU A 49 23.83 -14.76 27.27
C GLU A 49 25.00 -14.69 28.27
N GLN A 50 25.37 -15.81 28.89
CA GLN A 50 26.56 -15.90 29.75
C GLN A 50 27.84 -15.66 28.94
N ASP A 51 28.02 -16.31 27.80
CA ASP A 51 29.17 -16.11 26.92
C ASP A 51 29.26 -14.65 26.46
N LEU A 52 28.13 -14.01 26.12
CA LEU A 52 28.10 -12.59 25.79
C LEU A 52 28.50 -11.71 26.98
N TYR A 53 28.06 -12.05 28.19
CA TYR A 53 28.42 -11.33 29.40
C TYR A 53 29.92 -11.47 29.72
N GLU A 54 30.47 -12.68 29.63
CA GLU A 54 31.89 -12.96 29.81
C GLU A 54 32.75 -12.29 28.72
N ASN A 55 32.36 -12.40 27.46
CA ASN A 55 33.02 -11.69 26.35
C ASN A 55 32.98 -10.17 26.55
N LYS A 56 31.86 -9.62 27.03
CA LYS A 56 31.72 -8.18 27.35
C LYS A 56 32.59 -7.77 28.53
N ALA A 57 32.80 -8.64 29.52
CA ALA A 57 33.72 -8.39 30.62
C ALA A 57 35.19 -8.41 30.19
N MET A 58 35.53 -9.20 29.17
CA MET A 58 36.87 -9.30 28.59
C MET A 58 37.22 -8.18 27.59
N LEU A 59 36.24 -7.35 27.20
CA LEU A 59 36.46 -6.23 26.28
C LEU A 59 36.92 -4.95 27.02
N SER A 60 37.97 -4.31 26.48
CA SER A 60 38.55 -3.06 26.99
C SER A 60 37.53 -1.91 27.13
N LYS A 61 37.82 -0.97 28.02
CA LYS A 61 36.94 0.16 28.39
C LYS A 61 36.51 1.03 27.20
N GLU A 62 37.29 1.08 26.12
CA GLU A 62 36.99 1.84 24.89
C GLU A 62 35.99 1.17 23.93
N SER A 63 35.84 -0.16 23.93
CA SER A 63 34.85 -0.86 23.09
C SER A 63 33.50 -1.04 23.80
N LYS A 64 33.47 -0.85 25.12
CA LYS A 64 32.25 -0.92 25.94
C LYS A 64 31.21 0.15 25.58
N ASP A 65 31.66 1.36 25.21
CA ASP A 65 30.79 2.45 24.76
C ASP A 65 30.27 2.25 23.32
N LYS A 66 30.98 1.48 22.49
CA LYS A 66 30.48 1.09 21.16
C LYS A 66 29.44 -0.03 21.24
N LEU A 67 29.56 -0.92 22.23
CA LEU A 67 28.59 -1.99 22.50
C LEU A 67 27.37 -1.55 23.31
N SER A 68 27.39 -0.41 24.00
CA SER A 68 26.20 0.14 24.70
C SER A 68 25.07 0.52 23.72
N ILE A 69 25.42 0.74 22.45
CA ILE A 69 24.50 0.99 21.34
C ILE A 69 23.91 -0.32 20.79
N ASN A 70 24.44 -1.49 21.15
CA ASN A 70 23.99 -2.80 20.63
C ASN A 70 22.57 -3.17 21.07
N PHE A 71 22.11 -2.69 22.23
CA PHE A 71 20.71 -2.83 22.68
C PHE A 71 19.69 -2.20 21.71
N MET A 72 20.12 -1.22 20.89
CA MET A 72 19.28 -0.57 19.88
C MET A 72 19.20 -1.34 18.56
N TYR A 73 20.11 -2.30 18.31
CA TYR A 73 20.21 -3.07 17.06
C TYR A 73 20.01 -4.58 17.25
N GLU A 74 19.94 -5.07 18.50
CA GLU A 74 19.72 -6.48 18.82
C GLU A 74 18.22 -6.71 19.11
N PRO A 75 17.50 -7.44 18.26
CA PRO A 75 16.06 -7.59 18.40
C PRO A 75 15.68 -8.21 19.74
N PRO A 76 14.63 -7.71 20.40
CA PRO A 76 14.22 -8.20 21.71
C PRO A 76 13.98 -9.71 21.71
N PRO A 77 14.26 -10.42 22.81
CA PRO A 77 14.02 -11.85 22.93
C PRO A 77 12.55 -12.16 22.61
N GLY A 78 12.36 -12.90 21.52
CA GLY A 78 11.04 -13.23 20.94
C GLY A 78 10.85 -12.77 19.49
N VAL A 79 11.57 -11.74 19.04
CA VAL A 79 11.58 -11.32 17.64
C VAL A 79 12.57 -12.21 16.89
N ARG A 80 12.06 -13.25 16.22
CA ARG A 80 12.84 -13.98 15.20
C ARG A 80 13.41 -12.93 14.26
N ARG A 81 14.75 -12.88 14.11
CA ARG A 81 15.40 -12.03 13.10
C ARG A 81 14.70 -12.27 11.76
N GLU A 82 13.90 -11.30 11.36
CA GLU A 82 13.20 -11.24 10.08
C GLU A 82 14.23 -10.92 9.01
N ARG A 83 15.13 -11.86 8.76
CA ARG A 83 15.87 -11.84 7.51
C ARG A 83 15.01 -12.59 6.51
N GLU A 84 14.42 -11.80 5.62
CA GLU A 84 13.68 -12.16 4.41
C GLU A 84 12.21 -12.58 4.62
N LYS A 85 11.32 -11.58 4.59
CA LYS A 85 10.08 -11.64 3.81
C LYS A 85 9.56 -10.23 3.54
N GLU A 86 10.04 -9.68 2.43
CA GLU A 86 9.27 -8.72 1.65
C GLU A 86 7.93 -9.39 1.29
N ASP A 87 6.84 -8.98 1.92
CA ASP A 87 5.49 -9.30 1.45
C ASP A 87 4.57 -8.13 1.82
N ASN A 88 4.68 -7.06 1.03
CA ASN A 88 3.61 -6.07 0.84
C ASN A 88 2.42 -6.74 0.12
N GLY A 89 1.79 -7.72 0.78
CA GLY A 89 0.59 -8.42 0.32
C GLY A 89 -0.61 -8.07 1.21
N PRO A 90 -1.85 -8.08 0.68
CA PRO A 90 -3.04 -7.75 1.45
C PRO A 90 -3.13 -8.64 2.70
N GLU A 91 -3.41 -8.05 3.85
CA GLU A 91 -3.48 -8.74 5.14
C GLU A 91 -4.57 -9.83 5.11
N TYR A 92 -4.14 -11.09 5.02
CA TYR A 92 -5.05 -12.24 4.95
C TYR A 92 -5.51 -12.62 6.36
N LYS A 93 -6.84 -12.55 6.58
CA LYS A 93 -7.52 -12.82 7.86
C LYS A 93 -7.26 -14.22 8.44
N PHE A 94 -6.86 -15.19 7.62
CA PHE A 94 -6.58 -16.56 8.07
C PHE A 94 -5.29 -17.13 7.44
N GLU A 95 -4.50 -17.84 8.26
CA GLU A 95 -3.18 -18.36 7.89
C GLU A 95 -3.18 -19.40 6.75
N TRP A 96 -4.31 -20.07 6.52
CA TRP A 96 -4.48 -21.06 5.46
C TRP A 96 -4.85 -20.45 4.09
N GLN A 97 -5.24 -19.16 4.05
CA GLN A 97 -5.49 -18.42 2.80
C GLN A 97 -4.19 -17.96 2.12
N ARG A 98 -3.03 -18.19 2.74
CA ARG A 98 -1.72 -17.92 2.11
C ARG A 98 -1.47 -18.93 0.99
N LYS A 99 -0.93 -18.43 -0.13
CA LYS A 99 -0.71 -19.11 -1.44
C LYS A 99 -0.06 -20.51 -1.39
N TYR A 100 0.51 -20.94 -0.26
CA TYR A 100 1.24 -22.20 -0.11
C TYR A 100 1.01 -22.94 1.22
N ASN A 101 -0.08 -22.67 1.94
CA ASN A 101 -0.30 -23.24 3.29
C ASN A 101 -1.55 -24.14 3.39
N ALA A 102 -1.95 -24.77 2.28
CA ALA A 102 -2.98 -25.81 2.32
C ALA A 102 -2.46 -27.01 3.13
N PRO A 103 -3.23 -27.58 4.07
CA PRO A 103 -2.83 -28.77 4.81
C PRO A 103 -2.54 -29.93 3.86
N ARG A 104 -1.25 -30.16 3.59
CA ARG A 104 -0.75 -31.32 2.84
C ARG A 104 -0.32 -32.40 3.83
N GLU A 105 -0.66 -33.64 3.51
CA GLU A 105 -0.08 -34.79 4.18
C GLU A 105 1.44 -34.81 3.96
N SER A 106 2.21 -35.22 4.97
CA SER A 106 3.67 -35.06 5.01
C SER A 106 4.42 -35.73 3.86
N TYR A 107 3.82 -36.75 3.22
CA TYR A 107 4.40 -37.45 2.07
C TYR A 107 4.20 -36.72 0.73
N CYS A 108 3.29 -35.75 0.64
CA CYS A 108 3.05 -34.92 -0.56
C CYS A 108 3.75 -33.56 -0.48
N LYS A 109 4.62 -33.36 0.50
CA LYS A 109 5.30 -32.10 0.78
C LYS A 109 6.66 -32.08 0.05
N GLY A 110 6.66 -31.66 -1.21
CA GLY A 110 7.88 -31.49 -2.02
C GLY A 110 7.77 -32.02 -3.45
N ASP A 111 6.79 -32.88 -3.73
CA ASP A 111 6.58 -33.43 -5.06
C ASP A 111 5.88 -32.42 -5.97
N THR A 112 6.63 -31.92 -6.95
CA THR A 112 6.14 -30.97 -7.96
C THR A 112 5.19 -31.60 -8.98
N GLU A 113 5.14 -32.94 -9.02
CA GLU A 113 4.30 -33.73 -9.90
C GLU A 113 2.87 -33.89 -9.36
N ILE A 114 2.69 -33.81 -8.03
CA ILE A 114 1.39 -33.91 -7.37
C ILE A 114 0.68 -32.55 -7.44
N ARG A 115 -0.23 -32.42 -8.42
CA ARG A 115 -1.10 -31.25 -8.56
C ARG A 115 -2.25 -31.31 -7.58
N ASP A 116 -2.24 -30.40 -6.61
CA ASP A 116 -3.31 -30.23 -5.61
C ASP A 116 -4.65 -29.90 -6.28
N GLN A 117 -5.66 -30.70 -5.96
CA GLN A 117 -7.05 -30.46 -6.37
C GLN A 117 -8.01 -30.44 -5.16
N PRO A 118 -7.79 -29.59 -4.14
CA PRO A 118 -8.48 -29.64 -2.85
C PRO A 118 -9.99 -29.34 -2.91
N PHE A 119 -10.52 -28.82 -4.03
CA PHE A 119 -11.95 -28.58 -4.25
C PHE A 119 -12.46 -29.04 -5.62
N GLY A 120 -11.78 -30.00 -6.29
CA GLY A 120 -12.16 -30.43 -7.64
C GLY A 120 -11.80 -29.44 -8.77
N ILE A 121 -11.34 -28.24 -8.43
CA ILE A 121 -10.86 -27.23 -9.39
C ILE A 121 -9.36 -27.45 -9.62
N GLN A 122 -8.97 -27.75 -10.86
CA GLN A 122 -7.58 -27.96 -11.24
C GLN A 122 -6.81 -26.62 -11.12
N VAL A 123 -5.85 -26.54 -10.21
CA VAL A 123 -4.97 -25.36 -10.09
C VAL A 123 -3.96 -25.41 -11.23
N ARG A 124 -4.27 -24.76 -12.35
CA ARG A 124 -3.31 -24.59 -13.46
C ARG A 124 -2.37 -23.43 -13.13
N ASN A 125 -1.07 -23.68 -13.18
CA ASN A 125 -0.05 -22.65 -12.95
C ASN A 125 0.16 -21.75 -14.19
N VAL A 126 -0.93 -21.24 -14.75
CA VAL A 126 -0.92 -20.32 -15.90
C VAL A 126 -1.75 -19.09 -15.54
N ARG A 127 -1.15 -17.91 -15.75
CA ARG A 127 -1.82 -16.61 -15.56
C ARG A 127 -2.43 -16.16 -16.88
N CYS A 128 -3.72 -15.89 -16.89
CA CYS A 128 -4.40 -15.39 -18.08
C CYS A 128 -3.91 -13.98 -18.42
N ILE A 129 -3.59 -13.73 -19.70
CA ILE A 129 -3.12 -12.42 -20.18
C ILE A 129 -4.27 -11.40 -20.25
N LYS A 130 -5.54 -11.85 -20.37
CA LYS A 130 -6.71 -10.94 -20.43
C LYS A 130 -7.16 -10.42 -19.08
N CYS A 131 -7.18 -11.27 -18.06
CA CYS A 131 -7.78 -10.94 -16.76
C CYS A 131 -6.75 -10.99 -15.62
N HIS A 132 -5.51 -11.35 -15.91
CA HIS A 132 -4.40 -11.47 -14.96
C HIS A 132 -4.64 -12.41 -13.76
N LYS A 133 -5.69 -13.25 -13.81
CA LYS A 133 -6.00 -14.27 -12.81
C LYS A 133 -5.25 -15.56 -13.13
N TRP A 134 -4.85 -16.27 -12.09
CA TRP A 134 -4.23 -17.60 -12.18
C TRP A 134 -5.31 -18.67 -12.38
N GLY A 135 -4.98 -19.74 -13.11
CA GLY A 135 -5.83 -20.92 -13.26
C GLY A 135 -6.35 -21.21 -14.66
N HIS A 136 -6.20 -20.30 -15.63
CA HIS A 136 -6.69 -20.49 -17.00
C HIS A 136 -5.87 -19.70 -18.04
N ILE A 137 -5.96 -20.11 -19.31
CA ILE A 137 -5.37 -19.47 -20.49
C ILE A 137 -6.40 -18.54 -21.13
N ASN A 138 -5.94 -17.56 -21.93
CA ASN A 138 -6.78 -16.63 -22.69
C ASN A 138 -7.90 -17.32 -23.54
N THR A 139 -7.64 -18.53 -24.03
CA THR A 139 -8.57 -19.29 -24.88
C THR A 139 -9.62 -20.07 -24.09
N ASP A 140 -9.54 -20.08 -22.76
CA ASP A 140 -10.44 -20.87 -21.93
C ASP A 140 -11.74 -20.09 -21.64
N LYS A 141 -12.88 -20.80 -21.69
CA LYS A 141 -14.21 -20.25 -21.35
C LYS A 141 -14.34 -19.84 -19.88
N GLU A 142 -13.38 -20.24 -19.05
CA GLU A 142 -13.26 -19.89 -17.64
C GLU A 142 -12.83 -18.40 -17.45
N CYS A 143 -12.34 -17.73 -18.50
CA CYS A 143 -11.96 -16.33 -18.43
C CYS A 143 -13.18 -15.40 -18.41
N THR A 144 -13.27 -14.53 -17.39
CA THR A 144 -14.34 -13.50 -17.32
C THR A 144 -14.32 -12.51 -18.48
N MET A 145 -13.17 -12.37 -19.14
CA MET A 145 -12.95 -11.49 -20.30
C MET A 145 -12.92 -12.27 -21.62
N TYR A 146 -13.44 -13.51 -21.66
CA TYR A 146 -13.33 -14.39 -22.84
C TYR A 146 -13.84 -13.73 -24.13
N SER A 147 -14.98 -13.03 -24.05
CA SER A 147 -15.63 -12.34 -25.19
C SER A 147 -14.96 -11.04 -25.62
N ILE A 148 -14.03 -10.50 -24.83
CA ILE A 148 -13.40 -9.20 -25.08
C ILE A 148 -12.09 -9.41 -25.85
N SER A 149 -11.76 -8.51 -26.77
CA SER A 149 -10.52 -8.59 -27.55
C SER A 149 -9.28 -8.36 -26.68
N MET A 150 -8.11 -8.83 -27.13
CA MET A 150 -6.85 -8.68 -26.37
C MET A 150 -6.48 -7.22 -26.10
N SER A 151 -6.71 -6.34 -27.07
CA SER A 151 -6.40 -4.91 -26.97
C SER A 151 -7.30 -4.20 -25.96
N GLU A 152 -8.58 -4.53 -25.96
CA GLU A 152 -9.56 -3.92 -25.05
C GLU A 152 -9.33 -4.38 -23.61
N ALA A 153 -9.03 -5.65 -23.40
CA ALA A 153 -8.68 -6.18 -22.08
C ALA A 153 -7.44 -5.49 -21.48
N ARG A 154 -6.41 -5.22 -22.31
CA ARG A 154 -5.20 -4.49 -21.86
C ARG A 154 -5.51 -3.05 -21.46
N LYS A 155 -6.38 -2.35 -22.18
CA LYS A 155 -6.80 -0.98 -21.83
C LYS A 155 -7.51 -0.94 -20.49
N ILE A 156 -8.47 -1.83 -20.28
CA ILE A 156 -9.21 -1.94 -19.01
C ILE A 156 -8.25 -2.22 -17.85
N HIS A 157 -7.23 -3.05 -18.05
CA HIS A 157 -6.22 -3.29 -17.03
C HIS A 157 -5.33 -2.07 -16.75
N SER A 158 -4.85 -1.37 -17.78
CA SER A 158 -4.06 -0.15 -17.58
C SER A 158 -4.85 0.97 -16.90
N GLU A 159 -6.14 1.10 -17.24
CA GLU A 159 -7.03 2.07 -16.62
C GLU A 159 -7.36 1.69 -15.18
N ALA A 160 -7.61 0.41 -14.89
CA ALA A 160 -7.83 -0.06 -13.53
C ALA A 160 -6.58 0.09 -12.67
N GLU A 161 -5.39 -0.23 -13.18
CA GLU A 161 -4.12 -0.04 -12.47
C GLU A 161 -3.84 1.45 -12.21
N ALA A 162 -4.03 2.30 -13.22
CA ALA A 162 -3.90 3.76 -13.08
C ALA A 162 -4.90 4.32 -12.05
N ASN A 163 -6.14 3.87 -12.10
CA ASN A 163 -7.17 4.26 -11.15
C ASN A 163 -6.85 3.78 -9.73
N VAL A 164 -6.29 2.58 -9.55
CA VAL A 164 -5.89 2.10 -8.22
C VAL A 164 -4.73 2.94 -7.67
N ILE A 165 -3.74 3.28 -8.50
CA ILE A 165 -2.61 4.13 -8.10
C ILE A 165 -3.09 5.53 -7.73
N MET A 166 -4.01 6.11 -8.50
CA MET A 166 -4.56 7.45 -8.28
C MET A 166 -5.57 7.52 -7.13
N SER A 167 -6.44 6.51 -6.98
CA SER A 167 -7.52 6.51 -5.98
C SER A 167 -7.06 6.15 -4.58
N LYS A 168 -5.97 5.37 -4.45
CA LYS A 168 -5.64 4.78 -3.16
C LYS A 168 -4.75 5.67 -2.28
N GLY A 169 -4.25 6.81 -2.76
CA GLY A 169 -3.37 7.68 -1.96
C GLY A 169 -2.10 6.97 -1.43
N VAL A 170 -1.84 5.75 -1.88
CA VAL A 170 -0.79 4.85 -1.37
C VAL A 170 0.57 5.47 -1.60
N LEU A 171 0.75 6.18 -2.72
CA LEU A 171 1.99 6.89 -2.98
C LEU A 171 2.24 8.00 -1.93
N GLU A 172 1.18 8.73 -1.56
CA GLU A 172 1.28 9.80 -0.56
C GLU A 172 1.43 9.24 0.86
N GLU A 173 0.84 8.08 1.13
CA GLU A 173 0.96 7.35 2.38
C GLU A 173 2.36 6.73 2.54
N GLN A 174 2.88 6.06 1.50
CA GLN A 174 4.25 5.52 1.45
C GLN A 174 5.31 6.62 1.59
N LEU A 175 5.14 7.77 0.92
CA LEU A 175 6.04 8.91 1.10
C LEU A 175 6.02 9.45 2.54
N LYS A 176 4.87 9.40 3.22
CA LYS A 176 4.77 9.76 4.65
C LYS A 176 5.43 8.71 5.56
N GLU A 177 5.26 7.42 5.24
CA GLU A 177 5.88 6.30 5.97
C GLU A 177 7.41 6.30 5.86
N ASP A 178 7.95 6.61 4.68
CA ASP A 178 9.39 6.78 4.44
C ASP A 178 9.96 8.10 5.03
N GLY A 179 9.12 8.90 5.69
CA GLY A 179 9.52 10.15 6.34
C GLY A 179 9.66 11.35 5.39
N LEU A 180 9.32 11.20 4.10
CA LEU A 180 9.24 12.28 3.12
C LEU A 180 7.89 13.01 3.24
N ALA A 181 7.65 13.65 4.38
CA ALA A 181 6.47 14.50 4.57
C ALA A 181 6.72 15.92 4.03
N MET A 182 5.82 16.40 3.17
CA MET A 182 5.83 17.79 2.72
C MET A 182 5.65 18.76 3.89
N ARG A 183 6.47 19.81 3.97
CA ARG A 183 6.33 20.85 5.00
C ARG A 183 4.95 21.50 4.90
N LYS A 184 4.37 21.89 6.05
CA LYS A 184 3.05 22.56 6.09
C LYS A 184 2.95 23.77 5.16
N SER A 185 4.03 24.53 5.00
CA SER A 185 4.11 25.64 4.05
C SER A 185 4.06 25.19 2.58
N ALA A 186 4.65 24.04 2.25
CA ALA A 186 4.59 23.43 0.92
C ALA A 186 3.21 22.81 0.63
N MET A 187 2.52 22.27 1.63
CA MET A 187 1.12 21.82 1.48
C MET A 187 0.17 23.00 1.21
N THR A 188 0.32 24.12 1.91
CA THR A 188 -0.45 25.34 1.61
C THR A 188 -0.14 25.87 0.21
N LEU A 189 1.12 25.82 -0.20
CA LEU A 189 1.55 26.16 -1.56
C LEU A 189 1.00 25.19 -2.61
N GLN A 190 0.92 23.89 -2.33
CA GLN A 190 0.34 22.90 -3.24
C GLN A 190 -1.18 23.06 -3.36
N SER A 191 -1.88 23.46 -2.29
CA SER A 191 -3.30 23.84 -2.35
C SER A 191 -3.52 25.09 -3.21
N LEU A 192 -2.62 26.07 -3.11
CA LEU A 192 -2.60 27.27 -3.95
C LEU A 192 -2.08 27.03 -5.39
N GLN A 193 -1.23 26.02 -5.60
CA GLN A 193 -0.71 25.63 -6.91
C GLN A 193 -1.66 24.66 -7.62
N SER A 194 -2.48 23.89 -6.90
CA SER A 194 -3.55 23.08 -7.49
C SER A 194 -4.61 23.96 -8.16
N SER A 195 -4.80 25.19 -7.67
CA SER A 195 -5.63 26.21 -8.32
C SER A 195 -4.91 27.02 -9.40
N HIS A 196 -3.57 26.97 -9.49
CA HIS A 196 -2.78 27.74 -10.48
C HIS A 196 -2.18 26.89 -11.61
N HIS A 197 -1.97 25.60 -11.39
CA HIS A 197 -1.48 24.62 -12.35
C HIS A 197 -2.48 23.46 -12.45
N GLN A 198 -3.70 23.77 -12.86
CA GLN A 198 -4.61 22.77 -13.37
C GLN A 198 -4.13 22.46 -14.80
N LEU A 199 -3.58 21.25 -15.02
CA LEU A 199 -3.34 20.74 -16.37
C LEU A 199 -4.70 20.71 -17.07
N VAL A 200 -4.90 21.61 -18.04
CA VAL A 200 -6.13 21.74 -18.82
C VAL A 200 -6.36 20.44 -19.59
N PRO A 201 -7.38 19.63 -19.26
CA PRO A 201 -7.82 18.56 -20.13
C PRO A 201 -8.46 19.20 -21.36
N SER A 202 -8.08 18.73 -22.55
CA SER A 202 -8.65 19.17 -23.81
C SER A 202 -10.13 18.80 -23.88
N ASP A 203 -10.96 19.82 -24.13
CA ASP A 203 -12.33 19.83 -24.63
C ASP A 203 -13.46 19.06 -23.91
N GLU A 204 -14.59 19.79 -23.78
CA GLU A 204 -15.99 19.31 -23.67
C GLU A 204 -16.75 19.34 -22.34
N GLU A 205 -16.37 20.11 -21.30
CA GLU A 205 -17.37 20.46 -20.27
C GLU A 205 -17.48 21.97 -20.08
N GLU A 206 -18.63 22.50 -20.53
CA GLU A 206 -19.14 23.82 -20.16
C GLU A 206 -18.98 24.02 -18.64
N GLU A 207 -17.99 24.81 -18.25
CA GLU A 207 -17.92 25.36 -16.90
C GLU A 207 -19.26 26.04 -16.62
N ARG A 208 -20.08 25.39 -15.80
CA ARG A 208 -21.22 26.00 -15.11
C ARG A 208 -20.66 26.99 -14.10
N GLN A 209 -20.13 28.10 -14.61
CA GLN A 209 -19.72 29.22 -13.79
C GLN A 209 -21.00 29.75 -13.12
N PRO A 210 -21.07 29.81 -11.78
CA PRO A 210 -22.26 30.26 -11.05
C PRO A 210 -22.69 31.68 -11.46
N GLU A 211 -21.76 32.46 -12.01
CA GLU A 211 -22.02 33.76 -12.60
C GLU A 211 -22.87 33.68 -13.88
N THR A 212 -22.66 32.67 -14.72
CA THR A 212 -23.46 32.47 -15.94
C THR A 212 -24.87 32.00 -15.60
N GLU A 213 -25.03 31.18 -14.56
CA GLU A 213 -26.33 30.76 -14.04
C GLU A 213 -27.08 31.95 -13.41
N PHE A 214 -26.38 32.80 -12.65
CA PHE A 214 -26.93 34.05 -12.12
C PHE A 214 -27.33 35.03 -13.23
N LEU A 215 -26.52 35.15 -14.28
CA LEU A 215 -26.90 35.96 -15.44
C LEU A 215 -28.06 35.35 -16.21
N LYS A 216 -28.20 34.03 -16.27
CA LYS A 216 -29.35 33.35 -16.88
C LYS A 216 -30.63 33.55 -16.07
N SER A 217 -30.56 33.60 -14.73
CA SER A 217 -31.72 33.76 -13.84
C SER A 217 -32.32 35.19 -13.82
N LEU A 218 -31.59 36.21 -14.30
CA LEU A 218 -32.09 37.58 -14.38
C LEU A 218 -33.14 37.78 -15.49
N THR A 219 -34.19 38.55 -15.21
CA THR A 219 -35.20 38.92 -16.22
C THR A 219 -34.66 39.91 -17.25
N LYS A 220 -35.31 40.02 -18.43
CA LYS A 220 -34.89 40.93 -19.51
C LYS A 220 -34.77 42.39 -19.05
N GLU A 221 -35.61 42.84 -18.11
CA GLU A 221 -35.55 44.19 -17.55
C GLU A 221 -34.36 44.39 -16.61
N GLN A 222 -34.06 43.40 -15.78
CA GLN A 222 -32.91 43.43 -14.87
C GLN A 222 -31.60 43.40 -15.66
N LYS A 223 -31.52 42.62 -16.75
CA LYS A 223 -30.38 42.62 -17.69
C LYS A 223 -30.18 43.99 -18.33
N LYS A 224 -31.25 44.65 -18.80
CA LYS A 224 -31.16 46.02 -19.34
C LYS A 224 -30.69 47.05 -18.30
N LYS A 225 -31.15 46.93 -17.05
CA LYS A 225 -30.69 47.79 -15.94
C LYS A 225 -29.21 47.54 -15.60
N LEU A 226 -28.77 46.29 -15.61
CA LEU A 226 -27.37 45.90 -15.39
C LEU A 226 -26.46 46.49 -16.48
N LEU A 227 -26.84 46.34 -17.75
CA LEU A 227 -26.10 46.90 -18.88
C LEU A 227 -25.96 48.43 -18.79
N LYS A 228 -27.05 49.15 -18.47
CA LYS A 228 -27.00 50.61 -18.25
C LYS A 228 -26.09 51.01 -17.08
N LYS A 229 -26.01 50.20 -16.01
CA LYS A 229 -25.10 50.45 -14.88
C LYS A 229 -23.64 50.22 -15.29
N LEU A 230 -23.35 49.15 -16.03
CA LEU A 230 -22.01 48.84 -16.54
C LEU A 230 -21.51 49.94 -17.49
N GLU A 231 -22.36 50.42 -18.40
CA GLU A 231 -22.01 51.50 -19.33
C GLU A 231 -21.69 52.81 -18.59
N LYS A 232 -22.43 53.13 -17.52
CA LYS A 232 -22.15 54.29 -16.66
C LYS A 232 -20.80 54.15 -15.94
N LEU A 233 -20.49 52.97 -15.40
CA LEU A 233 -19.21 52.69 -14.75
C LEU A 233 -18.05 52.80 -15.74
N GLU A 234 -18.21 52.31 -16.98
CA GLU A 234 -17.19 52.44 -18.02
C GLU A 234 -16.95 53.91 -18.38
N LYS A 235 -18.01 54.71 -18.54
CA LYS A 235 -17.91 56.16 -18.79
C LYS A 235 -17.21 56.88 -17.64
N GLN A 236 -17.52 56.54 -16.39
CA GLN A 236 -16.83 57.12 -15.21
C GLN A 236 -15.35 56.72 -15.17
N LYS A 237 -15.01 55.45 -15.43
CA LYS A 237 -13.61 54.99 -15.52
C LYS A 237 -12.84 55.74 -16.61
N LYS A 238 -13.44 55.96 -17.78
CA LYS A 238 -12.83 56.75 -18.87
C LYS A 238 -12.58 58.21 -18.46
N LYS A 239 -13.53 58.86 -17.77
CA LYS A 239 -13.35 60.23 -17.23
C LYS A 239 -12.22 60.28 -16.22
N ASN A 240 -12.22 59.40 -15.22
CA ASN A 240 -11.16 59.34 -14.20
C ASN A 240 -9.78 59.10 -14.81
N LYS A 241 -9.67 58.26 -15.85
CA LYS A 241 -8.41 58.01 -16.58
C LYS A 241 -7.93 59.28 -17.30
N LYS A 242 -8.85 60.04 -17.91
CA LYS A 242 -8.55 61.32 -18.59
C LYS A 242 -8.10 62.39 -17.60
N ASP A 243 -8.75 62.50 -16.45
CA ASP A 243 -8.39 63.47 -15.40
C ASP A 243 -7.04 63.14 -14.77
N LYS A 244 -6.76 61.84 -14.53
CA LYS A 244 -5.45 61.37 -14.05
C LYS A 244 -4.33 61.65 -15.07
N LYS A 245 -4.61 61.55 -16.38
CA LYS A 245 -3.65 61.90 -17.44
C LYS A 245 -3.36 63.42 -17.45
N LYS A 246 -4.40 64.26 -17.39
CA LYS A 246 -4.24 65.73 -17.31
C LYS A 246 -3.47 66.18 -16.08
N LYS A 247 -3.69 65.54 -14.92
CA LYS A 247 -2.96 65.87 -13.68
C LYS A 247 -1.46 65.55 -13.82
N LYS A 248 -1.11 64.40 -14.39
CA LYS A 248 0.29 64.02 -14.67
C LYS A 248 0.97 64.95 -15.67
N GLU A 249 0.23 65.44 -16.67
CA GLU A 249 0.75 66.37 -17.67
C GLU A 249 1.06 67.74 -17.05
N LYS A 250 0.14 68.29 -16.24
CA LYS A 250 0.38 69.53 -15.47
C LYS A 250 1.55 69.44 -14.48
N GLU A 251 1.74 68.27 -13.88
CA GLU A 251 2.86 68.03 -12.95
C GLU A 251 4.20 68.02 -13.71
N ARG A 252 4.25 67.37 -14.88
CA ARG A 252 5.43 67.38 -15.76
C ARG A 252 5.74 68.77 -16.31
N ASP A 253 4.73 69.57 -16.66
CA ASP A 253 4.94 70.94 -17.12
C ASP A 253 5.49 71.83 -16.01
N ARG A 254 5.01 71.68 -14.76
CA ARG A 254 5.54 72.40 -13.60
C ARG A 254 7.00 72.01 -13.31
N ASP A 255 7.35 70.74 -13.43
CA ASP A 255 8.74 70.28 -13.24
C ASP A 255 9.67 70.81 -14.34
N ARG A 256 9.19 70.85 -15.60
CA ARG A 256 9.93 71.47 -16.72
C ARG A 256 10.14 72.96 -16.53
N GLU A 257 9.14 73.68 -16.00
CA GLU A 257 9.26 75.13 -15.75
C GLU A 257 10.25 75.43 -14.62
N LYS A 258 10.28 74.61 -13.56
CA LYS A 258 11.29 74.74 -12.48
C LYS A 258 12.72 74.51 -12.99
N HIS A 259 12.92 73.54 -13.87
CA HIS A 259 14.25 73.24 -14.42
C HIS A 259 14.76 74.31 -15.40
N ARG A 260 13.88 75.15 -15.97
CA ARG A 260 14.27 76.28 -16.83
C ARG A 260 14.64 77.57 -16.08
N ARG A 261 14.33 77.65 -14.78
CA ARG A 261 14.61 78.84 -13.94
C ARG A 261 15.89 78.73 -13.11
N HIS A 262 16.64 77.64 -13.28
CA HIS A 262 17.98 77.43 -12.70
C HIS A 262 19.02 77.44 -13.80
#